data_AF-A0A1S4D111-F1
#
_entry.id   AF-A0A1S4D111-F1
#
_cell.length_a   1.000
_cell.length_b   1.000
_cell.length_c   1.000
_cell.angle_alpha   90.00
_cell.angle_beta   90.00
_cell.angle_gamma   90.00
#
_symmetry.space_group_name_H-M   'P 1'
#
loop_
_entity.id
_entity.type
_entity.pdbx_description
1 polymer ?
#
loop_
_entity_poly.entity_id
_entity_poly.type
_entity_poly.pdbx_seq_one_letter_code
_entity_poly.pdbx_strand_id
1 'polypeptide(L)'
;PYFPAPKGEQATQYMMRRIAPRRIWPPIAFGASIACWYEHVSRTICLLICKNHRLWEFLTKLLTRNRIRTYLVEGFCCHTHNAAWHTLHNIICGTAGKIEGYLDMVKNRLKCEVTVFHGREDELIPVECSYNVQSRIPRAHVKVVENKDHITIVVGRQQVFARELEEIWRNNSTT
;
A
#
# COMPACT_ATOMS: atom_id res chain seq x y z
N PRO A 1 3.58 -5.19 1.46
CA PRO A 1 3.02 -6.55 1.25
C PRO A 1 4.13 -7.59 1.47
N TYR A 2 3.84 -8.71 2.10
CA TYR A 2 4.82 -9.78 2.32
C TYR A 2 4.42 -11.03 1.53
N PHE A 3 5.27 -11.38 0.58
CA PHE A 3 5.16 -12.59 -0.21
C PHE A 3 6.41 -13.44 0.07
N PRO A 4 6.30 -14.55 0.82
CA PRO A 4 7.43 -15.43 1.06
C PRO A 4 7.90 -16.00 -0.28
N ALA A 5 9.11 -15.62 -0.70
CA ALA A 5 9.68 -16.05 -1.96
C ALA A 5 10.12 -17.53 -1.89
N PRO A 6 9.87 -18.35 -2.91
CA PRO A 6 10.40 -19.70 -2.98
C PRO A 6 11.93 -19.70 -2.95
N LYS A 7 12.52 -20.76 -2.42
CA LYS A 7 13.99 -20.91 -2.40
C LYS A 7 14.54 -20.84 -3.82
N GLY A 8 15.53 -19.98 -4.03
CA GLY A 8 16.19 -19.80 -5.33
C GLY A 8 15.55 -18.76 -6.25
N GLU A 9 14.39 -18.18 -5.89
CA GLU A 9 13.79 -17.08 -6.65
C GLU A 9 14.15 -15.72 -6.03
N GLN A 10 14.42 -14.72 -6.88
CA GLN A 10 14.69 -13.37 -6.42
C GLN A 10 13.39 -12.75 -5.88
N ALA A 11 13.33 -12.48 -4.57
CA ALA A 11 12.13 -11.98 -3.89
C ALA A 11 11.53 -10.72 -4.54
N THR A 12 12.37 -9.81 -5.05
CA THR A 12 11.91 -8.65 -5.82
C THR A 12 11.14 -9.04 -7.08
N GLN A 13 11.69 -9.94 -7.91
CA GLN A 13 11.02 -10.37 -9.14
C GLN A 13 9.73 -11.13 -8.84
N TYR A 14 9.76 -11.98 -7.82
CA TYR A 14 8.59 -12.73 -7.37
C TYR A 14 7.45 -11.82 -6.91
N MET A 15 7.76 -10.82 -6.08
CA MET A 15 6.77 -9.84 -5.62
C MET A 15 6.24 -8.98 -6.77
N MET A 16 7.11 -8.54 -7.68
CA MET A 16 6.74 -7.73 -8.84
C MET A 16 5.75 -8.44 -9.75
N ARG A 17 5.91 -9.75 -9.98
CA ARG A 17 4.96 -10.55 -10.76
C ARG A 17 3.57 -10.63 -10.12
N ARG A 18 3.45 -10.44 -8.81
CA ARG A 18 2.18 -10.47 -8.08
C ARG A 18 1.50 -9.11 -8.01
N ILE A 19 2.25 -8.06 -7.68
CA ILE A 19 1.69 -6.72 -7.45
C ILE A 19 1.53 -5.95 -8.77
N ALA A 20 2.44 -6.15 -9.72
CA ALA A 20 2.49 -5.42 -10.97
C ALA A 20 2.66 -6.41 -12.15
N PRO A 21 1.71 -7.33 -12.37
CA PRO A 21 1.80 -8.24 -13.50
C PRO A 21 1.80 -7.45 -14.82
N ARG A 22 2.55 -7.93 -15.82
CA ARG A 22 2.56 -7.32 -17.17
C ARG A 22 1.28 -7.65 -17.92
N ARG A 23 0.18 -7.01 -17.54
CA ARG A 23 -1.16 -7.17 -18.13
C ARG A 23 -1.75 -5.81 -18.47
N ILE A 24 -2.56 -5.76 -19.52
CA ILE A 24 -3.26 -4.55 -19.97
C ILE A 24 -4.61 -4.39 -19.23
N TRP A 25 -5.14 -5.48 -18.68
CA TRP A 25 -6.38 -5.51 -17.89
C TRP A 25 -6.16 -6.28 -16.57
N PRO A 26 -6.75 -5.83 -15.45
CA PRO A 26 -7.55 -4.62 -15.26
C PRO A 26 -6.72 -3.31 -15.30
N PRO A 27 -7.34 -2.13 -15.47
CA PRO A 27 -6.63 -0.85 -15.62
C PRO A 27 -5.68 -0.53 -14.45
N ILE A 28 -6.06 -0.92 -13.24
CA ILE A 28 -5.23 -0.76 -12.03
C ILE A 28 -3.94 -1.59 -12.15
N ALA A 29 -4.05 -2.85 -12.59
CA ALA A 29 -2.89 -3.71 -12.80
C ALA A 29 -1.99 -3.20 -13.93
N PHE A 30 -2.58 -2.64 -15.00
CA PHE A 30 -1.83 -2.00 -16.07
C PHE A 30 -1.06 -0.77 -15.57
N GLY A 31 -1.72 0.10 -14.79
CA GLY A 31 -1.07 1.25 -14.15
C GLY A 31 0.10 0.84 -13.26
N ALA A 32 -0.09 -0.19 -12.42
CA ALA A 32 0.97 -0.78 -11.61
C ALA A 32 2.12 -1.35 -12.48
N SER A 33 1.79 -1.98 -13.61
CA SER A 33 2.78 -2.50 -14.54
C SER A 33 3.64 -1.40 -15.16
N ILE A 34 3.01 -0.32 -15.63
CA ILE A 34 3.72 0.87 -16.14
C ILE A 34 4.63 1.40 -15.03
N ALA A 35 4.07 1.64 -13.84
CA ALA A 35 4.77 2.21 -12.69
C ALA A 35 6.03 1.42 -12.30
N CYS A 36 5.95 0.08 -12.34
CA CYS A 36 7.02 -0.78 -11.85
C CYS A 36 7.99 -1.31 -12.93
N TRP A 37 7.56 -1.47 -14.18
CA TRP A 37 8.40 -2.05 -15.26
C TRP A 37 8.88 -1.03 -16.30
N TYR A 38 8.18 0.09 -16.44
CA TYR A 38 8.46 1.10 -17.47
C TYR A 38 8.78 2.44 -16.82
N GLU A 39 9.86 2.46 -16.02
CA GLU A 39 10.30 3.61 -15.20
C GLU A 39 10.28 4.94 -15.96
N HIS A 40 10.89 5.01 -17.15
CA HIS A 40 10.98 6.27 -17.89
C HIS A 40 9.62 6.77 -18.38
N VAL A 41 8.75 5.86 -18.81
CA VAL A 41 7.38 6.20 -19.26
C VAL A 41 6.57 6.72 -18.06
N SER A 42 6.62 6.00 -16.95
CA SER A 42 5.96 6.37 -15.69
C SER A 42 6.39 7.73 -15.18
N ARG A 43 7.70 8.02 -15.19
CA ARG A 43 8.24 9.32 -14.79
C ARG A 43 7.69 10.45 -15.64
N THR A 44 7.68 10.30 -16.96
CA THR A 44 7.12 11.32 -17.86
C THR A 44 5.63 11.54 -17.58
N ILE A 45 4.84 10.48 -17.43
CA ILE A 45 3.41 10.58 -17.12
C ILE A 45 3.19 11.28 -15.77
N CYS A 46 3.93 10.89 -14.72
CA CYS A 46 3.81 11.49 -13.40
C CYS A 46 4.14 12.99 -13.40
N LEU A 47 5.18 13.41 -14.14
CA LEU A 47 5.53 14.81 -14.29
C LEU A 47 4.44 15.60 -15.02
N LEU A 48 3.83 15.03 -16.07
CA LEU A 48 2.71 15.66 -16.77
C LEU A 48 1.48 15.82 -15.86
N ILE A 49 1.18 14.82 -15.04
CA ILE A 49 0.10 14.90 -14.04
C ILE A 49 0.40 16.01 -13.04
N CYS A 50 1.60 16.04 -12.46
CA CYS A 50 1.99 17.03 -11.47
C CYS A 50 2.01 18.45 -12.02
N LYS A 51 2.56 18.65 -13.23
CA LYS A 51 2.62 19.95 -13.90
C LYS A 51 1.23 20.54 -14.12
N ASN A 52 0.24 19.70 -14.40
CA ASN A 52 -1.12 20.11 -14.71
C ASN A 52 -2.12 19.85 -13.56
N HIS A 53 -1.65 19.69 -12.32
CA HIS A 53 -2.50 19.31 -11.16
C HIS A 53 -3.74 20.21 -11.00
N ARG A 54 -3.64 21.53 -11.22
CA ARG A 54 -4.78 22.46 -11.16
C ARG A 54 -5.86 22.16 -12.20
N LEU A 55 -5.45 21.78 -13.41
CA LEU A 55 -6.37 21.38 -14.47
C LEU A 55 -7.07 20.07 -14.10
N TRP A 56 -6.33 19.10 -13.55
CA TRP A 56 -6.90 17.83 -13.07
C TRP A 56 -7.88 18.03 -11.93
N GLU A 57 -7.57 18.91 -10.98
CA GLU A 57 -8.47 19.29 -9.91
C GLU A 57 -9.76 19.93 -10.45
N PHE A 58 -9.64 20.84 -11.41
CA PHE A 58 -10.81 21.44 -12.06
C PHE A 58 -11.67 20.40 -12.80
N LEU A 59 -11.05 19.56 -13.62
CA LEU A 59 -11.74 18.51 -14.38
C LEU A 59 -12.43 17.49 -13.47
N THR A 60 -11.77 17.07 -12.39
CA THR A 60 -12.35 16.13 -11.43
C THR A 60 -13.53 16.75 -10.69
N LYS A 61 -13.46 18.01 -10.27
CA LYS A 61 -14.60 18.75 -9.69
C LYS A 61 -15.79 18.79 -10.65
N LEU A 62 -15.52 19.08 -11.92
CA LEU A 62 -16.53 19.14 -12.98
C LEU A 62 -17.18 17.78 -13.25
N LEU A 63 -16.37 16.74 -13.48
CA LEU A 63 -16.85 15.39 -13.81
C LEU A 63 -17.56 14.70 -12.65
N THR A 64 -17.02 14.85 -11.44
CA THR A 64 -17.56 14.18 -10.25
C THR A 64 -18.63 15.00 -9.54
N ARG A 65 -18.92 16.22 -10.02
CA ARG A 65 -19.80 17.20 -9.36
C ARG A 65 -19.43 17.39 -7.88
N ASN A 66 -18.14 17.50 -7.59
CA ASN A 66 -17.58 17.60 -6.23
C ASN A 66 -17.88 16.42 -5.28
N ARG A 67 -18.26 15.24 -5.79
CA ARG A 67 -18.49 14.05 -4.95
C ARG A 67 -17.20 13.43 -4.42
N ILE A 68 -16.08 13.56 -5.13
CA ILE A 68 -14.79 13.08 -4.67
C ILE A 68 -14.15 14.13 -3.77
N ARG A 69 -13.58 13.68 -2.63
CA ARG A 69 -12.88 14.58 -1.71
C ARG A 69 -11.66 15.17 -2.39
N THR A 70 -11.64 16.50 -2.51
CA THR A 70 -10.61 17.26 -3.22
C THR A 70 -9.21 16.98 -2.70
N TYR A 71 -9.03 16.76 -1.40
CA TYR A 71 -7.71 16.47 -0.82
C TYR A 71 -7.09 15.16 -1.34
N LEU A 72 -7.90 14.16 -1.74
CA LEU A 72 -7.37 12.92 -2.32
C LEU A 72 -6.81 13.17 -3.72
N VAL A 73 -7.53 13.98 -4.51
CA VAL A 73 -7.12 14.34 -5.87
C VAL A 73 -5.93 15.28 -5.83
N GLU A 74 -5.96 16.29 -4.98
CA GLU A 74 -4.88 17.25 -4.78
C GLU A 74 -3.62 16.54 -4.27
N GLY A 75 -3.75 15.74 -3.20
CA GLY A 75 -2.65 14.96 -2.64
C GLY A 75 -2.06 13.97 -3.64
N PHE A 76 -2.90 13.32 -4.46
CA PHE A 76 -2.44 12.50 -5.56
C PHE A 76 -1.74 13.37 -6.60
N CYS A 77 -2.44 14.24 -7.32
CA CYS A 77 -1.91 14.97 -8.47
C CYS A 77 -0.71 15.87 -8.14
N CYS A 78 -0.64 16.50 -6.97
CA CYS A 78 0.49 17.36 -6.59
C CYS A 78 1.75 16.57 -6.24
N HIS A 79 1.59 15.34 -5.73
CA HIS A 79 2.69 14.54 -5.19
C HIS A 79 2.89 13.20 -5.90
N THR A 80 2.15 12.89 -6.98
CA THR A 80 2.24 11.62 -7.70
C THR A 80 3.68 11.36 -8.13
N HIS A 81 4.44 12.35 -8.61
CA HIS A 81 5.82 12.10 -9.01
C HIS A 81 6.68 11.63 -7.82
N ASN A 82 6.52 12.20 -6.64
CA ASN A 82 7.31 11.82 -5.47
C ASN A 82 6.79 10.50 -4.86
N ALA A 83 5.48 10.35 -4.73
CA ALA A 83 4.84 9.15 -4.19
C ALA A 83 5.03 7.93 -5.12
N ALA A 84 4.64 8.06 -6.39
CA ALA A 84 4.74 6.96 -7.36
C ALA A 84 6.20 6.65 -7.77
N TRP A 85 7.14 7.59 -7.61
CA TRP A 85 8.55 7.29 -7.86
C TRP A 85 9.28 6.85 -6.59
N HIS A 86 9.42 7.74 -5.60
CA HIS A 86 10.25 7.45 -4.43
C HIS A 86 9.60 6.46 -3.47
N THR A 87 8.28 6.49 -3.29
CA THR A 87 7.61 5.57 -2.36
C THR A 87 7.40 4.22 -3.03
N LEU A 88 6.80 4.18 -4.22
CA LEU A 88 6.54 2.91 -4.90
C LEU A 88 7.82 2.19 -5.35
N HIS A 89 8.74 2.84 -6.05
CA HIS A 89 9.93 2.14 -6.57
C HIS A 89 10.89 1.71 -5.44
N ASN A 90 11.11 2.56 -4.43
CA ASN A 90 12.04 2.20 -3.35
C ASN A 90 11.40 1.26 -2.31
N ILE A 91 10.12 1.44 -2.00
CA ILE A 91 9.44 0.58 -1.01
C ILE A 91 9.00 -0.72 -1.66
N ILE A 92 8.26 -0.68 -2.77
CA ILE A 92 7.79 -1.91 -3.42
C ILE A 92 8.98 -2.61 -4.09
N CYS A 93 9.64 -2.01 -5.09
CA CYS A 93 10.72 -2.74 -5.79
C CYS A 93 11.96 -2.95 -4.91
N GLY A 94 12.36 -1.94 -4.13
CA GLY A 94 13.58 -1.96 -3.32
C GLY A 94 13.48 -2.76 -2.02
N THR A 95 12.33 -2.76 -1.33
CA THR A 95 12.20 -3.43 -0.02
C THR A 95 11.81 -4.90 -0.13
N ALA A 96 11.33 -5.34 -1.30
CA ALA A 96 10.96 -6.74 -1.54
C ALA A 96 12.04 -7.75 -1.14
N GLY A 97 13.31 -7.44 -1.43
CA GLY A 97 14.45 -8.30 -1.09
C GLY A 97 14.91 -8.20 0.36
N LYS A 98 14.41 -7.23 1.13
CA LYS A 98 14.84 -6.94 2.52
C LYS A 98 13.76 -7.21 3.55
N ILE A 99 12.49 -7.24 3.14
CA ILE A 99 11.34 -7.33 4.04
C ILE A 99 11.41 -8.56 4.95
N GLU A 100 11.90 -9.70 4.46
CA GLU A 100 12.05 -10.90 5.27
C GLU A 100 13.04 -10.69 6.43
N GLY A 101 14.19 -10.07 6.15
CA GLY A 101 15.16 -9.70 7.19
C GLY A 101 14.60 -8.68 8.19
N TYR A 102 13.75 -7.75 7.74
CA TYR A 102 13.05 -6.82 8.63
C TYR A 102 12.04 -7.53 9.53
N LEU A 103 11.25 -8.47 9.00
CA LEU A 103 10.32 -9.27 9.80
C LEU A 103 11.07 -10.15 10.81
N ASP A 104 12.23 -10.68 10.44
CA ASP A 104 13.10 -11.44 11.36
C ASP A 104 13.68 -10.56 12.47
N MET A 105 14.05 -9.31 12.16
CA MET A 105 14.47 -8.34 13.17
C MET A 105 13.34 -8.08 14.16
N VAL A 106 12.13 -7.81 13.66
CA VAL A 106 10.95 -7.62 14.50
C VAL A 106 10.72 -8.86 15.35
N LYS A 107 10.66 -10.05 14.74
CA LYS A 107 10.44 -11.32 15.43
C LYS A 107 11.44 -11.57 16.56
N ASN A 108 12.73 -11.51 16.24
CA ASN A 108 13.78 -12.08 17.09
C ASN A 108 14.45 -11.06 18.01
N ARG A 109 14.41 -9.76 17.68
CA ARG A 109 15.14 -8.72 18.43
C ARG A 109 14.23 -7.72 19.13
N LEU A 110 13.07 -7.44 18.57
CA LEU A 110 12.13 -6.48 19.16
C LEU A 110 11.11 -7.23 20.05
N LYS A 111 10.69 -6.55 21.12
CA LYS A 111 9.65 -7.03 22.05
C LYS A 111 8.33 -6.26 21.88
N CYS A 112 8.15 -5.54 20.78
CA CYS A 112 6.94 -4.79 20.52
C CYS A 112 5.78 -5.69 20.08
N GLU A 113 4.59 -5.31 20.52
CA GLU A 113 3.33 -5.79 19.98
C GLU A 113 3.15 -5.31 18.53
N VAL A 114 2.61 -6.18 17.68
CA VAL A 114 2.43 -5.90 16.25
C VAL A 114 0.97 -6.11 15.91
N THR A 115 0.28 -5.05 15.50
CA THR A 115 -1.09 -5.17 14.96
C THR A 115 -1.10 -4.83 13.48
N VAL A 116 -1.71 -5.69 12.68
CA VAL A 116 -1.87 -5.51 11.23
C VAL A 116 -3.35 -5.37 10.91
N PHE A 117 -3.76 -4.21 10.41
CA PHE A 117 -5.11 -4.01 9.88
C PHE A 117 -5.14 -4.29 8.38
N HIS A 118 -6.15 -5.02 7.93
CA HIS A 118 -6.31 -5.36 6.52
C HIS A 118 -7.78 -5.36 6.11
N GLY A 119 -8.12 -4.82 4.96
CA GLY A 119 -9.49 -4.84 4.43
C GLY A 119 -9.78 -6.16 3.72
N ARG A 120 -10.91 -6.82 4.00
CA ARG A 120 -11.26 -8.10 3.36
C ARG A 120 -11.32 -8.02 1.83
N GLU A 121 -11.76 -6.88 1.31
CA GLU A 121 -12.01 -6.62 -0.11
C GLU A 121 -10.85 -5.83 -0.75
N ASP A 122 -9.64 -5.92 -0.17
CA ASP A 122 -8.45 -5.31 -0.77
C ASP A 122 -8.05 -6.06 -2.05
N GLU A 123 -8.36 -5.46 -3.21
CA GLU A 123 -7.99 -5.99 -4.53
C GLU A 123 -6.52 -5.72 -4.91
N LEU A 124 -5.81 -4.85 -4.17
CA LEU A 124 -4.42 -4.47 -4.46
C LEU A 124 -3.43 -5.39 -3.75
N ILE A 125 -3.72 -5.71 -2.48
CA ILE A 125 -2.88 -6.57 -1.66
C ILE A 125 -3.75 -7.71 -1.12
N PRO A 126 -3.44 -8.97 -1.47
CA PRO A 126 -4.19 -10.11 -0.97
C PRO A 126 -4.07 -10.22 0.56
N VAL A 127 -5.16 -10.61 1.24
CA VAL A 127 -5.20 -10.76 2.71
C VAL A 127 -4.19 -11.78 3.22
N GLU A 128 -3.83 -12.75 2.38
CA GLU A 128 -2.76 -13.72 2.61
C GLU A 128 -1.43 -13.05 2.95
N CYS A 129 -1.14 -11.85 2.43
CA CYS A 129 0.05 -11.10 2.84
C CYS A 129 0.08 -10.80 4.34
N SER A 130 -1.07 -10.46 4.93
CA SER A 130 -1.18 -10.17 6.36
C SER A 130 -1.01 -11.44 7.19
N TYR A 131 -1.61 -12.55 6.74
CA TYR A 131 -1.41 -13.86 7.37
C TYR A 131 0.02 -14.38 7.24
N ASN A 132 0.70 -14.09 6.12
CA ASN A 132 2.12 -14.41 5.97
C ASN A 132 3.00 -13.62 6.96
N VAL A 133 2.63 -12.37 7.27
CA VAL A 133 3.30 -11.60 8.33
C VAL A 133 3.10 -12.27 9.68
N GLN A 134 1.87 -12.70 9.99
CA GLN A 134 1.56 -13.42 11.24
C GLN A 134 2.26 -14.77 11.35
N SER A 135 2.35 -15.54 10.26
CA SER A 135 3.08 -16.81 10.27
C SER A 135 4.58 -16.60 10.53
N ARG A 136 5.15 -15.49 10.06
CA ARG A 136 6.54 -15.14 10.34
C ARG A 136 6.74 -14.58 11.75
N ILE A 137 5.83 -13.72 12.21
CA ILE A 137 5.83 -13.06 13.52
C ILE A 137 4.62 -13.58 14.31
N PRO A 138 4.76 -14.68 15.10
CA PRO A 138 3.62 -15.33 15.73
C PRO A 138 2.81 -14.45 16.69
N ARG A 139 3.45 -13.42 17.28
CA ARG A 139 2.79 -12.43 18.14
C ARG A 139 2.05 -11.33 17.40
N ALA A 140 2.11 -11.30 16.06
CA ALA A 140 1.38 -10.30 15.31
C ALA A 140 -0.12 -10.60 15.32
N HIS A 141 -0.92 -9.61 15.72
CA HIS A 141 -2.37 -9.66 15.69
C HIS A 141 -2.89 -9.10 14.35
N VAL A 142 -3.43 -9.99 13.50
CA VAL A 142 -4.03 -9.60 12.22
C VAL A 142 -5.53 -9.35 12.42
N LYS A 143 -5.95 -8.10 12.19
CA LYS A 143 -7.35 -7.69 12.22
C LYS A 143 -7.85 -7.44 10.80
N VAL A 144 -8.62 -8.40 10.29
CA VAL A 144 -9.31 -8.28 9.00
C VAL A 144 -10.63 -7.55 9.21
N VAL A 145 -10.86 -6.48 8.45
CA VAL A 145 -12.08 -5.67 8.52
C VAL A 145 -12.94 -5.95 7.30
N GLU A 146 -14.15 -6.45 7.55
CA GLU A 146 -15.12 -6.82 6.53
C GLU A 146 -15.67 -5.59 5.78
N ASN A 147 -16.02 -5.76 4.50
CA ASN A 147 -16.54 -4.71 3.62
C ASN A 147 -15.64 -3.45 3.54
N LYS A 148 -14.31 -3.68 3.56
CA LYS A 148 -13.27 -2.65 3.42
C LYS A 148 -12.22 -3.10 2.43
N ASP A 149 -11.79 -2.16 1.62
CA ASP A 149 -10.67 -2.25 0.66
C ASP A 149 -9.40 -1.56 1.20
N HIS A 150 -8.38 -1.45 0.34
CA HIS A 150 -7.09 -0.84 0.64
C HIS A 150 -7.16 0.60 1.20
N ILE A 151 -8.18 1.37 0.81
CA ILE A 151 -8.31 2.80 1.14
C ILE A 151 -9.30 2.98 2.28
N THR A 152 -10.45 2.31 2.20
CA THR A 152 -11.57 2.41 3.14
C THR A 152 -11.29 1.74 4.48
N ILE A 153 -10.21 0.97 4.59
CA ILE A 153 -9.64 0.56 5.88
C ILE A 153 -9.32 1.78 6.77
N VAL A 154 -9.09 2.97 6.20
CA VAL A 154 -8.95 4.23 6.94
C VAL A 154 -10.00 5.26 6.52
N VAL A 155 -10.14 5.50 5.21
CA VAL A 155 -11.01 6.58 4.69
C VAL A 155 -12.48 6.21 4.91
N GLY A 156 -13.21 7.05 5.64
CA GLY A 156 -14.61 6.79 6.02
C GLY A 156 -14.76 6.00 7.33
N ARG A 157 -13.65 5.53 7.91
CA ARG A 157 -13.62 4.86 9.23
C ARG A 157 -12.74 5.59 10.24
N GLN A 158 -12.43 6.87 10.03
CA GLN A 158 -11.41 7.59 10.82
C GLN A 158 -11.66 7.54 12.33
N GLN A 159 -12.89 7.79 12.80
CA GLN A 159 -13.20 7.77 14.24
C GLN A 159 -13.11 6.38 14.87
N VAL A 160 -13.51 5.35 14.13
CA VAL A 160 -13.40 3.96 14.60
C VAL A 160 -11.93 3.53 14.59
N PHE A 161 -11.20 3.83 13.52
CA PHE A 161 -9.78 3.53 13.41
C PHE A 161 -8.95 4.25 14.50
N ALA A 162 -9.25 5.52 14.78
CA ALA A 162 -8.62 6.26 15.88
C ALA A 162 -8.84 5.58 17.23
N ARG A 163 -10.08 5.15 17.53
CA ARG A 163 -10.39 4.41 18.77
C ARG A 163 -9.65 3.08 18.86
N GLU A 164 -9.52 2.35 17.75
CA GLU A 164 -8.75 1.11 17.70
C GLU A 164 -7.25 1.37 17.98
N LEU A 165 -6.69 2.48 17.48
CA LEU A 165 -5.32 2.88 17.79
C LEU A 165 -5.15 3.30 19.25
N GLU A 166 -6.12 4.03 19.81
CA GLU A 166 -6.12 4.40 21.23
C GLU A 166 -6.18 3.17 22.14
N GLU A 167 -6.98 2.16 21.78
CA GLU A 167 -7.07 0.89 22.51
C GLU A 167 -5.73 0.15 22.50
N ILE A 168 -5.09 0.02 21.34
CA ILE A 168 -3.75 -0.56 21.23
C ILE A 168 -2.75 0.20 22.10
N TRP A 169 -2.82 1.54 22.11
CA TRP A 169 -1.93 2.37 22.92
C TRP A 169 -2.15 2.16 24.42
N ARG A 170 -3.42 2.12 24.86
CA ARG A 170 -3.78 1.91 26.27
C ARG A 170 -3.31 0.55 26.77
N ASN A 171 -3.56 -0.51 26.01
CA ASN A 171 -3.16 -1.86 26.39
C ASN A 171 -1.63 -1.98 26.59
N ASN A 172 -0.85 -1.28 25.76
CA ASN A 172 0.61 -1.22 25.90
C ASN A 172 1.09 -0.34 27.07
N SER A 173 0.28 0.61 27.54
CA SER A 173 0.66 1.51 28.65
C SER A 173 0.42 0.88 30.03
N THR A 174 -0.39 -0.18 30.09
CA THR A 174 -0.71 -0.96 31.30
C THR A 174 0.21 -2.17 31.52
N THR A 175 1.22 -2.38 30.66
CA THR A 175 2.22 -3.46 30.77
C THR A 175 3.57 -2.88 31.12
#